data_AF-A0A2G6F847-F1
#
_entry.id   AF-A0A2G6F847-F1
#
_cell.length_a   1.000
_cell.length_b   1.000
_cell.length_c   1.000
_cell.angle_alpha   90.00
_cell.angle_beta   90.00
_cell.angle_gamma   90.00
#
_symmetry.space_group_name_H-M   'P 1'
#
loop_
_entity.id
_entity.type
_entity.pdbx_description
1 polymer ?
#
loop_
_entity_poly.entity_id
_entity_poly.type
_entity_poly.pdbx_seq_one_letter_code
_entity_poly.pdbx_strand_id
1 'polypeptide(L)'
;MKQKGFTLVEVLTAMTLLTIFVGFIFQFSQSIQLGEKRLRIAKEFQRESRFLLDKLISVTQNNVVDYDRYFIEVGPSNTQCPKFDRLQLPKLINANPCSSTYTENNACENNSTNRAKLNYPEVFYWDTNDDNVPDRQLGGVKNDGTSDPCTVAFHKNSLEELYLINNTRTRRFAFKRTKSSDTCEPDNENCAHIQAKVEIGADTNHDGEADIWSTSPQWKNNQCKISNNGINYPILDLDIDTKSKCLVMAHDWQAISLDSVNIQSLNFKITPKKDPYLAFRDDSAQQHPKVTIQLSTAIKNPEKYSFEVDNAPHLHLQTTVSSRVYGNSRETNS
;
A
#
# COMPACT_ATOMS: atom_id res chain seq x y z
N MET A 1 -77.73 -19.82 -42.67
CA MET A 1 -76.84 -19.36 -41.58
C MET A 1 -76.61 -17.86 -41.75
N LYS A 2 -77.16 -17.01 -40.87
CA LYS A 2 -76.89 -15.56 -40.92
C LYS A 2 -75.54 -15.30 -40.27
N GLN A 3 -74.51 -15.02 -41.06
CA GLN A 3 -73.27 -14.47 -40.54
C GLN A 3 -73.56 -13.05 -40.03
N LYS A 4 -73.52 -12.87 -38.72
CA LYS A 4 -73.55 -11.53 -38.12
C LYS A 4 -72.16 -10.94 -38.37
N GLY A 5 -72.07 -9.99 -39.31
CA GLY A 5 -70.85 -9.21 -39.52
C GLY A 5 -70.53 -8.42 -38.25
N PHE A 6 -69.26 -8.42 -37.85
CA PHE A 6 -68.78 -7.55 -36.78
C PHE A 6 -69.11 -6.09 -37.11
N THR A 7 -69.58 -5.34 -36.12
CA THR A 7 -69.84 -3.92 -36.32
C THR A 7 -68.51 -3.17 -36.36
N LEU A 8 -68.37 -2.19 -37.27
CA LEU A 8 -67.16 -1.34 -37.39
C LEU A 8 -66.70 -0.77 -36.03
N VAL A 9 -67.66 -0.45 -35.16
CA VAL A 9 -67.45 0.09 -33.81
C VAL A 9 -66.73 -0.92 -32.90
N GLU A 10 -67.07 -2.20 -33.01
CA GLU A 10 -66.46 -3.26 -32.22
C GLU A 10 -64.99 -3.49 -32.61
N VAL A 11 -64.68 -3.42 -33.91
CA VAL A 11 -63.29 -3.50 -34.40
C VAL A 11 -62.46 -2.30 -33.92
N LEU A 12 -63.02 -1.08 -33.98
CA LEU A 12 -62.33 0.12 -33.51
C LEU A 12 -62.05 0.10 -32.01
N THR A 13 -63.03 -0.34 -31.21
CA THR A 13 -62.85 -0.45 -29.75
C THR A 13 -61.86 -1.56 -29.36
N ALA A 14 -61.86 -2.69 -30.08
CA ALA A 14 -60.86 -3.73 -29.88
C ALA A 14 -59.44 -3.26 -30.23
N MET A 15 -59.29 -2.49 -31.32
CA MET A 15 -58.00 -1.92 -31.72
C MET A 15 -57.47 -0.93 -30.68
N THR A 16 -58.30 -0.03 -30.15
CA THR A 16 -57.84 0.94 -29.14
C THR A 16 -57.43 0.26 -27.83
N LEU A 17 -58.20 -0.72 -27.36
CA LEU A 17 -57.85 -1.51 -26.17
C LEU A 17 -56.54 -2.28 -26.37
N LEU A 18 -56.35 -2.87 -27.56
CA LEU A 18 -55.11 -3.56 -27.89
C LEU A 18 -53.91 -2.62 -27.89
N THR A 19 -54.02 -1.42 -28.48
CA THR A 19 -52.94 -0.43 -28.49
C THR A 19 -52.55 0.00 -27.07
N ILE A 20 -53.53 0.26 -26.20
CA ILE A 20 -53.29 0.60 -24.79
C ILE A 20 -52.56 -0.54 -24.09
N PHE A 21 -53.04 -1.77 -24.26
CA PHE A 21 -52.45 -2.95 -23.63
C PHE A 21 -51.00 -3.22 -24.10
N VAL A 22 -50.73 -3.12 -25.40
CA VAL A 22 -49.38 -3.24 -25.96
C VAL A 22 -48.46 -2.13 -25.43
N GLY A 23 -48.98 -0.90 -25.29
CA GLY A 23 -48.25 0.21 -24.67
C GLY A 23 -47.82 -0.11 -23.24
N PHE A 24 -48.72 -0.66 -22.42
CA PHE A 24 -48.39 -1.10 -21.06
C PHE A 24 -47.34 -2.21 -21.03
N ILE A 25 -47.45 -3.22 -21.89
CA ILE A 25 -46.44 -4.31 -21.98
C ILE A 25 -45.07 -3.73 -22.34
N PHE A 26 -45.01 -2.80 -23.29
CA PHE A 26 -43.76 -2.20 -23.72
C PHE A 26 -43.10 -1.39 -22.58
N GLN A 27 -43.87 -0.55 -21.87
CA GLN A 27 -43.39 0.18 -20.70
C GLN A 27 -42.90 -0.76 -19.59
N PHE A 28 -43.64 -1.83 -19.32
CA PHE A 28 -43.26 -2.83 -18.32
C PHE A 28 -41.97 -3.57 -18.72
N SER A 29 -41.85 -3.98 -19.98
CA SER A 29 -40.66 -4.64 -20.51
C SER A 29 -39.42 -3.74 -20.44
N GLN A 30 -39.55 -2.45 -20.80
CA GLN A 30 -38.47 -1.47 -20.66
C GLN A 30 -38.04 -1.31 -19.20
N SER A 31 -39.01 -1.24 -18.27
CA SER A 31 -38.73 -1.15 -16.83
C SER A 31 -37.93 -2.36 -16.33
N ILE A 32 -38.31 -3.58 -16.74
CA ILE A 32 -37.59 -4.82 -16.40
C ILE A 32 -36.17 -4.79 -16.97
N GLN A 33 -36.01 -4.47 -18.26
CA GLN A 33 -34.68 -4.46 -18.90
C GLN A 33 -33.73 -3.45 -18.24
N LEU A 34 -34.23 -2.26 -17.88
CA LEU A 34 -33.45 -1.28 -17.13
C LEU A 34 -33.10 -1.79 -15.72
N GLY A 35 -34.03 -2.45 -15.05
CA GLY A 35 -33.81 -3.11 -13.76
C GLY A 35 -32.72 -4.17 -13.82
N GLU A 36 -32.77 -5.07 -14.81
CA GLU A 36 -31.76 -6.10 -15.02
C GLU A 36 -30.38 -5.51 -15.34
N LYS A 37 -30.33 -4.46 -16.18
CA LYS A 37 -29.10 -3.75 -16.52
C LYS A 37 -28.49 -3.12 -15.27
N ARG A 38 -29.26 -2.37 -14.49
CA ARG A 38 -28.81 -1.77 -13.21
C ARG A 38 -28.28 -2.84 -12.26
N LEU A 39 -29.02 -3.93 -12.09
CA LEU A 39 -28.61 -5.03 -11.21
C LEU A 39 -27.29 -5.69 -11.66
N ARG A 40 -27.12 -5.92 -12.97
CA ARG A 40 -25.89 -6.49 -13.53
C ARG A 40 -24.69 -5.58 -13.24
N ILE A 41 -24.84 -4.29 -13.49
CA ILE A 41 -23.78 -3.29 -13.28
C ILE A 41 -23.43 -3.15 -11.80
N ALA A 42 -24.43 -3.12 -10.91
CA ALA A 42 -24.20 -3.07 -9.47
C ALA A 42 -23.42 -4.30 -8.96
N LYS A 43 -23.74 -5.50 -9.47
CA LYS A 43 -23.01 -6.74 -9.16
C LYS A 43 -21.57 -6.70 -9.68
N GLU A 44 -21.37 -6.20 -10.90
CA GLU A 44 -20.05 -6.03 -11.49
C GLU A 44 -19.20 -5.03 -10.69
N PHE A 45 -19.74 -3.85 -10.38
CA PHE A 45 -19.11 -2.86 -9.52
C PHE A 45 -18.70 -3.43 -8.15
N GLN A 46 -19.57 -4.21 -7.51
CA GLN A 46 -19.28 -4.85 -6.23
C GLN A 46 -18.15 -5.89 -6.35
N ARG A 47 -18.17 -6.70 -7.42
CA ARG A 47 -17.12 -7.68 -7.72
C ARG A 47 -15.76 -6.99 -7.92
N GLU A 48 -15.73 -5.90 -8.68
CA GLU A 48 -14.51 -5.15 -8.96
C GLU A 48 -13.95 -4.45 -7.72
N SER A 49 -14.82 -3.84 -6.92
CA SER A 49 -14.41 -3.19 -5.65
C SER A 49 -13.82 -4.22 -4.67
N ARG A 50 -14.39 -5.43 -4.60
CA ARG A 50 -13.85 -6.53 -3.80
C ARG A 50 -12.53 -7.06 -4.35
N PHE A 51 -12.44 -7.27 -5.65
CA PHE A 51 -11.20 -7.68 -6.30
C PHE A 51 -10.04 -6.72 -6.00
N LEU A 52 -10.30 -5.41 -6.02
CA LEU A 52 -9.32 -4.39 -5.67
C LEU A 52 -8.88 -4.52 -4.20
N LEU A 53 -9.82 -4.69 -3.27
CA LEU A 53 -9.50 -4.92 -1.87
C LEU A 53 -8.70 -6.23 -1.67
N ASP A 54 -9.10 -7.31 -2.33
CA ASP A 54 -8.42 -8.62 -2.25
C ASP A 54 -6.97 -8.51 -2.76
N LYS A 55 -6.73 -7.72 -3.81
CA LYS A 55 -5.37 -7.43 -4.28
C LYS A 55 -4.55 -6.68 -3.23
N LEU A 56 -5.12 -5.65 -2.58
CA LEU A 56 -4.46 -4.93 -1.48
C LEU A 56 -4.17 -5.86 -0.29
N ILE A 57 -5.15 -6.68 0.10
CA ILE A 57 -5.00 -7.68 1.17
C ILE A 57 -3.88 -8.65 0.83
N SER A 58 -3.88 -9.21 -0.38
CA SER A 58 -2.90 -10.22 -0.81
C SER A 58 -1.47 -9.66 -0.75
N VAL A 59 -1.24 -8.45 -1.29
CA VAL A 59 0.08 -7.82 -1.21
C VAL A 59 0.44 -7.50 0.24
N THR A 60 -0.50 -7.01 1.05
CA THR A 60 -0.25 -6.70 2.47
C THR A 60 0.07 -7.96 3.30
N GLN A 61 -0.58 -9.10 3.03
CA GLN A 61 -0.34 -10.36 3.74
C GLN A 61 1.02 -10.97 3.44
N ASN A 62 1.49 -10.81 2.20
CA ASN A 62 2.74 -11.42 1.72
C ASN A 62 3.97 -10.53 1.95
N ASN A 63 3.79 -9.34 2.52
CA ASN A 63 4.85 -8.38 2.81
C ASN A 63 4.76 -7.91 4.27
N VAL A 64 5.78 -7.21 4.73
CA VAL A 64 5.81 -6.56 6.05
C VAL A 64 5.72 -5.04 5.88
N VAL A 65 5.33 -4.34 6.94
CA VAL A 65 5.29 -2.87 6.93
C VAL A 65 6.73 -2.34 6.85
N ASP A 66 6.97 -1.43 5.92
CA ASP A 66 8.29 -0.79 5.76
C ASP A 66 8.42 0.41 6.69
N TYR A 67 8.68 0.13 7.98
CA TYR A 67 8.85 1.18 8.99
C TYR A 67 10.00 2.12 8.67
N ASP A 68 11.08 1.64 8.05
CA ASP A 68 12.26 2.44 7.69
C ASP A 68 11.86 3.56 6.71
N ARG A 69 11.09 3.20 5.68
CA ARG A 69 10.53 4.17 4.74
C ARG A 69 9.57 5.13 5.43
N TYR A 70 8.74 4.66 6.35
CA TYR A 70 7.84 5.54 7.10
C TYR A 70 8.60 6.57 7.93
N PHE A 71 9.68 6.19 8.62
CA PHE A 71 10.52 7.13 9.37
C PHE A 71 11.09 8.23 8.47
N ILE A 72 11.54 7.87 7.27
CA ILE A 72 12.15 8.81 6.31
C ILE A 72 11.10 9.68 5.62
N GLU A 73 9.99 9.11 5.15
CA GLU A 73 9.03 9.82 4.30
C GLU A 73 7.95 10.56 5.11
N VAL A 74 7.52 9.99 6.24
CA VAL A 74 6.45 10.55 7.10
C VAL A 74 7.02 11.10 8.40
N GLY A 75 7.80 10.29 9.11
CA GLY A 75 8.44 10.62 10.37
C GLY A 75 7.49 10.97 11.53
N PRO A 76 8.06 11.24 12.70
CA PRO A 76 7.34 11.85 13.82
C PRO A 76 7.01 13.32 13.47
N SER A 77 5.80 13.81 13.82
CA SER A 77 5.38 15.19 13.50
C SER A 77 5.69 16.23 14.56
N ASN A 78 6.39 15.86 15.62
CA ASN A 78 6.66 16.78 16.72
C ASN A 78 7.91 17.60 16.44
N THR A 79 7.85 18.89 16.78
CA THR A 79 8.98 19.83 16.69
C THR A 79 10.21 19.40 17.48
N GLN A 80 10.06 18.44 18.40
CA GLN A 80 11.11 17.89 19.25
C GLN A 80 11.88 16.73 18.61
N CYS A 81 11.42 16.20 17.48
CA CYS A 81 12.11 15.15 16.75
C CYS A 81 12.41 15.68 15.34
N PRO A 82 13.67 15.96 14.99
CA PRO A 82 14.01 16.23 13.61
C PRO A 82 13.56 15.10 12.69
N LYS A 83 13.35 15.41 11.41
CA LYS A 83 13.06 14.38 10.41
C LYS A 83 14.28 13.46 10.31
N PHE A 84 14.06 12.15 10.24
CA PHE A 84 15.14 11.19 10.07
C PHE A 84 15.77 11.35 8.68
N ASP A 85 17.05 11.69 8.62
CA ASP A 85 17.84 11.65 7.39
C ASP A 85 18.62 10.33 7.31
N ARG A 86 18.76 9.77 6.11
CA ARG A 86 19.64 8.60 5.88
C ARG A 86 21.09 8.88 6.26
N LEU A 87 21.50 10.15 6.21
CA LEU A 87 22.85 10.58 6.62
C LEU A 87 23.06 10.52 8.14
N GLN A 88 21.99 10.50 8.94
CA GLN A 88 22.05 10.40 10.41
C GLN A 88 22.17 8.96 10.93
N LEU A 89 22.42 7.99 10.03
CA LEU A 89 22.89 6.67 10.45
C LEU A 89 24.35 6.84 10.92
N PRO A 90 24.66 6.61 12.20
CA PRO A 90 26.01 6.83 12.69
C PRO A 90 26.97 5.93 11.90
N LYS A 91 27.93 6.54 11.22
CA LYS A 91 29.07 5.79 10.67
C LYS A 91 29.78 5.15 11.86
N LEU A 92 29.69 3.84 12.00
CA LEU A 92 30.48 3.12 12.99
C LEU A 92 31.94 3.16 12.53
N ILE A 93 32.67 4.21 12.93
CA ILE A 93 34.05 4.48 12.49
C ILE A 93 35.01 3.34 12.86
N ASN A 94 34.62 2.43 13.76
CA ASN A 94 35.34 1.18 14.02
C ASN A 94 34.34 0.04 14.28
N ALA A 95 33.88 -0.64 13.22
CA ALA A 95 33.25 -1.96 13.33
C ALA A 95 34.27 -3.06 13.72
N ASN A 96 35.28 -2.72 14.52
CA ASN A 96 36.21 -3.67 15.11
C ASN A 96 35.74 -3.90 16.55
N PRO A 97 34.91 -4.94 16.80
CA PRO A 97 34.39 -5.18 18.12
C PRO A 97 35.55 -5.65 18.99
N CYS A 98 35.99 -4.83 19.93
CA CYS A 98 37.03 -5.23 20.88
C CYS A 98 38.32 -5.70 20.18
N SER A 99 39.12 -4.74 19.70
CA SER A 99 40.54 -4.99 19.41
C SER A 99 41.15 -5.83 20.54
N SER A 100 41.78 -6.95 20.19
CA SER A 100 42.38 -7.97 21.07
C SER A 100 43.49 -7.47 22.00
N THR A 101 43.68 -6.15 22.08
CA THR A 101 44.63 -5.44 22.93
C THR A 101 43.96 -4.69 24.09
N TYR A 102 42.66 -4.87 24.32
CA TYR A 102 41.95 -4.25 25.44
C TYR A 102 42.15 -5.00 26.75
N THR A 103 42.69 -4.30 27.75
CA THR A 103 43.04 -4.80 29.08
C THR A 103 41.84 -4.78 30.04
N GLU A 104 41.82 -5.79 30.91
CA GLU A 104 40.68 -6.36 31.68
C GLU A 104 39.87 -5.45 32.63
N ASN A 105 40.10 -4.14 32.68
CA ASN A 105 39.49 -3.29 33.74
C ASN A 105 38.44 -2.28 33.28
N ASN A 106 38.15 -2.18 31.98
CA ASN A 106 36.98 -1.46 31.49
C ASN A 106 36.05 -2.45 30.84
N ALA A 107 35.13 -3.00 31.63
CA ALA A 107 34.01 -3.77 31.11
C ALA A 107 33.37 -2.96 29.98
N CYS A 108 33.19 -3.58 28.82
CA CYS A 108 32.35 -3.04 27.76
C CYS A 108 30.90 -3.03 28.28
N GLU A 109 30.56 -2.04 29.11
CA GLU A 109 29.23 -1.81 29.67
C GLU A 109 28.37 -0.94 28.76
N ASN A 110 28.79 -0.74 27.51
CA ASN A 110 27.93 -0.10 26.53
C ASN A 110 27.20 -1.17 25.69
N ASN A 111 26.02 -0.78 25.26
CA ASN A 111 24.97 -1.59 24.66
C ASN A 111 25.42 -2.45 23.46
N SER A 112 26.63 -2.23 22.92
CA SER A 112 27.28 -2.99 21.83
C SER A 112 27.48 -4.48 22.15
N THR A 113 27.81 -4.86 23.40
CA THR A 113 28.25 -6.23 23.72
C THR A 113 27.11 -7.24 23.86
N ASN A 114 25.90 -6.79 24.25
CA ASN A 114 24.69 -7.63 24.22
C ASN A 114 24.09 -7.76 22.81
N ARG A 115 24.46 -6.87 21.87
CA ARG A 115 23.92 -6.78 20.50
C ARG A 115 24.63 -7.68 19.49
N ALA A 116 25.94 -7.87 19.66
CA ALA A 116 26.69 -8.89 18.92
C ALA A 116 26.17 -10.32 19.16
N LYS A 117 25.49 -10.54 20.30
CA LYS A 117 24.88 -11.84 20.65
C LYS A 117 23.54 -12.12 19.94
N LEU A 118 22.94 -11.09 19.34
CA LEU A 118 21.65 -11.17 18.65
C LEU A 118 21.77 -11.01 17.12
N ASN A 119 22.99 -10.88 16.55
CA ASN A 119 23.20 -10.48 15.14
C ASN A 119 22.49 -9.17 14.75
N TYR A 120 22.33 -8.24 15.70
CA TYR A 120 21.76 -6.90 15.48
C TYR A 120 22.80 -5.79 15.75
N PRO A 121 23.78 -5.55 14.86
CA PRO A 121 24.77 -4.49 15.08
C PRO A 121 24.13 -3.09 15.10
N GLU A 122 22.98 -2.92 14.47
CA GLU A 122 22.35 -1.62 14.22
C GLU A 122 21.13 -1.32 15.10
N VAL A 123 21.14 -1.58 16.41
CA VAL A 123 20.07 -1.01 17.26
C VAL A 123 20.33 0.49 17.47
N PHE A 124 19.91 1.22 16.43
CA PHE A 124 19.80 2.64 16.16
C PHE A 124 19.94 3.51 17.40
N TYR A 125 21.15 4.01 17.58
CA TYR A 125 21.26 5.35 18.09
C TYR A 125 21.00 6.30 16.93
N TRP A 126 20.08 7.21 17.13
CA TRP A 126 19.88 8.33 16.22
C TRP A 126 20.81 9.45 16.67
N ASP A 127 21.68 9.86 15.76
CA ASP A 127 22.44 11.08 15.86
C ASP A 127 21.50 12.24 15.49
N THR A 128 21.04 12.97 16.50
CA THR A 128 19.99 13.97 16.31
C THR A 128 20.53 15.29 15.79
N ASN A 129 21.84 15.51 15.91
CA ASN A 129 22.50 16.78 15.61
C ASN A 129 23.60 16.66 14.52
N ASP A 130 23.81 15.47 13.95
CA ASP A 130 24.79 15.14 12.91
C ASP A 130 26.25 15.36 13.35
N ASP A 131 26.56 15.17 14.64
CA ASP A 131 27.91 15.31 15.20
C ASP A 131 28.73 14.00 15.18
N ASN A 132 28.18 12.94 14.59
CA ASN A 132 28.66 11.55 14.59
C ASN A 132 28.68 10.90 15.99
N VAL A 133 27.98 11.46 16.97
CA VAL A 133 27.79 10.88 18.30
C VAL A 133 26.38 10.32 18.43
N PRO A 134 26.26 9.04 18.84
CA PRO A 134 25.01 8.43 19.26
C PRO A 134 24.23 9.21 20.35
N ASP A 135 23.31 10.10 19.98
CA ASP A 135 22.54 10.89 20.95
C ASP A 135 21.39 10.12 21.60
N ARG A 136 20.61 9.37 20.79
CA ARG A 136 19.29 8.90 21.21
C ARG A 136 19.05 7.43 20.90
N GLN A 137 18.74 6.65 21.93
CA GLN A 137 18.38 5.24 21.79
C GLN A 137 16.95 5.09 21.22
N LEU A 138 16.78 4.41 20.08
CA LEU A 138 15.45 4.14 19.50
C LEU A 138 14.67 2.99 20.17
N GLY A 139 15.01 2.64 21.42
CA GLY A 139 14.46 1.49 22.16
C GLY A 139 12.96 1.59 22.53
N GLY A 140 12.26 2.64 22.08
CA GLY A 140 10.84 2.87 22.33
C GLY A 140 10.55 3.71 23.57
N VAL A 141 11.46 3.75 24.55
CA VAL A 141 11.31 4.48 25.82
C VAL A 141 12.58 5.27 26.15
N LYS A 142 12.40 6.38 26.86
CA LYS A 142 13.49 7.21 27.41
C LYS A 142 14.12 6.54 28.63
N ASN A 143 15.20 7.14 29.15
CA ASN A 143 15.90 6.66 30.34
C ASN A 143 15.02 6.64 31.60
N ASP A 144 13.99 7.49 31.67
CA ASP A 144 13.00 7.53 32.76
C ASP A 144 11.88 6.48 32.62
N GLY A 145 11.92 5.65 31.57
CA GLY A 145 10.91 4.64 31.27
C GLY A 145 9.67 5.17 30.54
N THR A 146 9.58 6.46 30.26
CA THR A 146 8.45 7.03 29.51
C THR A 146 8.58 6.77 28.01
N SER A 147 7.43 6.66 27.33
CA SER A 147 7.38 6.43 25.87
C SER A 147 8.11 7.53 25.10
N ASP A 148 9.04 7.17 24.23
CA ASP A 148 9.79 8.13 23.43
C ASP A 148 9.00 8.52 22.16
N PRO A 149 8.53 9.77 22.01
CA PRO A 149 7.76 10.19 20.85
C PRO A 149 8.56 10.18 19.53
N CYS A 150 9.90 10.19 19.58
CA CYS A 150 10.73 10.12 18.37
C CYS A 150 10.85 8.71 17.80
N THR A 151 10.42 7.69 18.53
CA THR A 151 10.41 6.31 18.05
C THR A 151 9.15 5.96 17.26
N VAL A 152 8.27 6.94 17.04
CA VAL A 152 7.05 6.81 16.24
C VAL A 152 7.40 6.98 14.76
N ALA A 153 7.19 5.94 13.95
CA ALA A 153 7.49 5.96 12.52
C ALA A 153 6.56 6.90 11.74
N PHE A 154 5.32 7.05 12.19
CA PHE A 154 4.33 7.91 11.57
C PHE A 154 3.36 8.48 12.62
N HIS A 155 3.13 9.79 12.56
CA HIS A 155 2.32 10.50 13.53
C HIS A 155 0.81 10.35 13.33
N LYS A 156 0.35 10.28 12.07
CA LYS A 156 -1.09 10.21 11.74
C LYS A 156 -1.70 8.87 12.14
N ASN A 157 -2.96 8.88 12.57
CA ASN A 157 -3.73 7.66 12.84
C ASN A 157 -4.21 6.96 11.56
N SER A 158 -4.35 7.74 10.49
CA SER A 158 -4.75 7.29 9.16
C SER A 158 -3.76 7.83 8.16
N LEU A 159 -3.26 6.96 7.28
CA LEU A 159 -2.28 7.24 6.26
C LEU A 159 -2.94 7.15 4.89
N GLU A 160 -2.57 8.07 4.01
CA GLU A 160 -3.02 8.08 2.61
C GLU A 160 -2.18 7.13 1.73
N GLU A 161 -0.97 6.82 2.20
CA GLU A 161 -0.03 5.91 1.53
C GLU A 161 0.33 4.71 2.44
N LEU A 162 0.35 3.52 1.85
CA LEU A 162 0.80 2.29 2.48
C LEU A 162 2.16 1.88 1.91
N TYR A 163 3.18 1.77 2.76
CA TYR A 163 4.49 1.25 2.39
C TYR A 163 4.72 -0.15 2.97
N LEU A 164 5.15 -1.05 2.10
CA LEU A 164 5.43 -2.45 2.42
C LEU A 164 6.77 -2.86 1.82
N ILE A 165 7.40 -3.85 2.42
CA ILE A 165 8.63 -4.47 1.94
C ILE A 165 8.49 -5.99 2.03
N ASN A 166 9.04 -6.72 1.05
CA ASN A 166 9.01 -8.17 1.09
C ASN A 166 9.96 -8.72 2.16
N ASN A 167 9.79 -10.00 2.51
CA ASN A 167 10.59 -10.62 3.55
C ASN A 167 12.09 -10.65 3.23
N THR A 168 12.46 -10.83 1.96
CA THR A 168 13.86 -10.84 1.52
C THR A 168 14.44 -9.43 1.36
N ARG A 169 13.66 -8.37 1.64
CA ARG A 169 14.04 -6.96 1.48
C ARG A 169 14.62 -6.62 0.10
N THR A 170 14.20 -7.35 -0.94
CA THR A 170 14.57 -7.11 -2.34
C THR A 170 13.53 -6.29 -3.10
N ARG A 171 12.29 -6.19 -2.58
CA ARG A 171 11.17 -5.47 -3.21
C ARG A 171 10.42 -4.63 -2.21
N ARG A 172 10.10 -3.40 -2.60
CA ARG A 172 9.21 -2.49 -1.90
C ARG A 172 7.94 -2.29 -2.70
N PHE A 173 6.82 -2.23 -1.99
CA PHE A 173 5.50 -1.95 -2.55
C PHE A 173 4.96 -0.69 -1.89
N ALA A 174 4.30 0.15 -2.68
CA ALA A 174 3.57 1.30 -2.16
C ALA A 174 2.18 1.38 -2.78
N PHE A 175 1.19 1.76 -1.99
CA PHE A 175 -0.17 2.05 -2.46
C PHE A 175 -0.58 3.44 -2.06
N LYS A 176 -1.27 4.16 -2.94
CA LYS A 176 -1.89 5.44 -2.60
C LYS A 176 -3.14 5.69 -3.42
N ARG A 177 -3.98 6.60 -2.94
CA ARG A 177 -5.06 7.17 -3.73
C ARG A 177 -4.57 8.44 -4.40
N THR A 178 -4.74 8.51 -5.72
CA THR A 178 -4.37 9.69 -6.50
C THR A 178 -5.60 10.18 -7.25
N LYS A 179 -5.83 11.50 -7.23
CA LYS A 179 -6.82 12.13 -8.10
C LYS A 179 -6.26 12.15 -9.53
N SER A 180 -7.01 11.66 -10.52
CA SER A 180 -6.58 11.73 -11.92
C SER A 180 -7.09 13.03 -12.53
N SER A 181 -6.16 13.83 -13.07
CA SER A 181 -6.48 15.01 -13.88
C SER A 181 -6.85 14.65 -15.32
N ASP A 182 -6.36 13.53 -15.82
CA ASP A 182 -6.28 13.30 -17.28
C ASP A 182 -7.48 12.54 -17.85
N THR A 183 -8.21 11.78 -17.03
CA THR A 183 -9.31 10.90 -17.49
C THR A 183 -10.69 11.36 -17.09
N CYS A 184 -10.77 12.57 -16.56
CA CYS A 184 -11.94 13.07 -15.86
C CYS A 184 -12.22 14.47 -16.40
N GLU A 185 -13.48 14.78 -16.67
CA GLU A 185 -13.85 16.14 -17.06
C GLU A 185 -13.38 17.12 -15.97
N PRO A 186 -12.88 18.31 -16.34
CA PRO A 186 -12.17 19.22 -15.44
C PRO A 186 -12.97 19.64 -14.20
N ASP A 187 -14.29 19.50 -14.24
CA ASP A 187 -15.19 19.85 -13.13
C ASP A 187 -15.60 18.65 -12.25
N ASN A 188 -15.13 17.44 -12.56
CA ASN A 188 -15.48 16.24 -11.81
C ASN A 188 -14.39 15.87 -10.79
N GLU A 189 -14.43 16.52 -9.62
CA GLU A 189 -13.52 16.25 -8.49
C GLU A 189 -13.55 14.78 -8.00
N ASN A 190 -14.54 14.01 -8.45
CA ASN A 190 -14.82 12.65 -8.01
C ASN A 190 -14.13 11.60 -8.88
N CYS A 191 -12.89 11.80 -9.27
CA CYS A 191 -12.20 10.86 -10.13
C CYS A 191 -10.83 10.53 -9.56
N ALA A 192 -10.84 9.56 -8.64
CA ALA A 192 -9.64 9.07 -8.00
C ALA A 192 -9.47 7.59 -8.24
N HIS A 193 -8.21 7.17 -8.32
CA HIS A 193 -7.78 5.81 -8.58
C HIS A 193 -6.81 5.36 -7.48
N ILE A 194 -6.73 4.05 -7.29
CA ILE A 194 -5.65 3.48 -6.47
C ILE A 194 -4.46 3.24 -7.39
N GLN A 195 -3.31 3.78 -7.02
CA GLN A 195 -2.05 3.51 -7.67
C GLN A 195 -1.21 2.57 -6.82
N ALA A 196 -0.47 1.71 -7.49
CA ALA A 196 0.58 0.89 -6.89
C ALA A 196 1.93 1.30 -7.48
N LYS A 197 2.97 1.29 -6.66
CA LYS A 197 4.36 1.42 -7.07
C LYS A 197 5.13 0.22 -6.58
N VAL A 198 6.03 -0.30 -7.42
CA VAL A 198 6.94 -1.38 -7.04
C VAL A 198 8.37 -0.95 -7.32
N GLU A 199 9.18 -0.98 -6.27
CA GLU A 199 10.61 -0.71 -6.31
C GLU A 199 11.36 -2.01 -6.06
N ILE A 200 12.49 -2.20 -6.75
CA ILE A 200 13.42 -3.31 -6.52
C ILE A 200 14.72 -2.77 -5.97
N GLY A 201 15.33 -3.56 -5.11
CA GLY A 201 16.60 -3.30 -4.45
C GLY A 201 17.78 -3.83 -5.26
N ALA A 202 18.88 -3.07 -5.26
CA ALA A 202 20.20 -3.55 -5.64
C ALA A 202 21.17 -3.34 -4.49
N ASP A 203 22.09 -4.28 -4.37
CA ASP A 203 23.17 -4.30 -3.38
C ASP A 203 24.41 -3.68 -4.04
N THR A 204 24.93 -2.61 -3.43
CA THR A 204 26.08 -1.86 -3.95
C THR A 204 27.41 -2.27 -3.32
N ASN A 205 27.38 -2.89 -2.14
CA ASN A 205 28.56 -3.22 -1.34
C ASN A 205 28.77 -4.76 -1.16
N HIS A 206 27.87 -5.58 -1.69
CA HIS A 206 27.83 -7.04 -1.62
C HIS A 206 27.61 -7.61 -0.21
N ASP A 207 26.89 -6.91 0.67
CA ASP A 207 26.54 -7.39 2.01
C ASP A 207 25.25 -8.23 2.05
N GLY A 208 24.57 -8.39 0.91
CA GLY A 208 23.30 -9.10 0.80
C GLY A 208 22.07 -8.24 1.07
N GLU A 209 22.24 -6.93 1.29
CA GLU A 209 21.16 -5.98 1.57
C GLU A 209 20.96 -4.95 0.46
N ALA A 210 19.72 -4.46 0.34
CA ALA A 210 19.35 -3.52 -0.71
C ALA A 210 19.72 -2.07 -0.32
N ASP A 211 20.84 -1.58 -0.83
CA ASP A 211 21.30 -0.20 -0.65
C ASP A 211 20.49 0.82 -1.46
N ILE A 212 20.22 0.49 -2.72
CA ILE A 212 19.58 1.40 -3.68
C ILE A 212 18.27 0.80 -4.21
N TRP A 213 17.31 1.67 -4.48
CA TRP A 213 15.96 1.29 -4.85
C TRP A 213 15.56 2.00 -6.14
N SER A 214 14.92 1.28 -7.07
CA SER A 214 14.46 1.86 -8.33
C SER A 214 13.15 1.25 -8.81
N THR A 215 12.33 2.10 -9.45
CA THR A 215 11.10 1.73 -10.17
C THR A 215 11.35 1.45 -11.66
N SER A 216 12.57 1.70 -12.15
CA SER A 216 12.93 1.63 -13.57
C SER A 216 14.24 0.86 -13.75
N PRO A 217 14.23 -0.47 -13.55
CA PRO A 217 15.39 -1.29 -13.83
C PRO A 217 15.72 -1.30 -15.32
N GLN A 218 16.98 -1.59 -15.62
CA GLN A 218 17.47 -1.73 -16.97
C GLN A 218 17.95 -3.15 -17.22
N TRP A 219 17.56 -3.74 -18.36
CA TRP A 219 18.12 -5.01 -18.80
C TRP A 219 19.41 -4.77 -19.59
N LYS A 220 20.56 -5.10 -19.00
CA LYS A 220 21.89 -4.93 -19.61
C LYS A 220 22.76 -6.15 -19.35
N ASN A 221 23.48 -6.61 -20.37
CA ASN A 221 24.37 -7.79 -20.30
C ASN A 221 23.66 -9.05 -19.77
N ASN A 222 22.44 -9.32 -20.25
CA ASN A 222 21.60 -10.44 -19.81
C ASN A 222 21.30 -10.48 -18.31
N GLN A 223 21.31 -9.32 -17.66
CA GLN A 223 20.98 -9.18 -16.25
C GLN A 223 20.09 -7.96 -16.05
N CYS A 224 19.21 -8.03 -15.05
CA CYS A 224 18.45 -6.88 -14.58
C CYS A 224 19.35 -6.06 -13.64
N LYS A 225 19.44 -4.75 -13.88
CA LYS A 225 20.34 -3.86 -13.14
C LYS A 225 19.67 -2.53 -12.79
N ILE A 226 20.12 -1.91 -11.72
CA ILE A 226 19.78 -0.53 -11.38
C ILE A 226 20.99 0.35 -11.72
N SER A 227 20.76 1.44 -12.46
CA SER A 227 21.81 2.41 -12.79
C SER A 227 21.74 3.57 -11.81
N ASN A 228 22.82 3.82 -11.08
CA ASN A 228 22.98 5.00 -10.23
C ASN A 228 24.30 5.70 -10.58
N ASN A 229 24.24 6.97 -10.97
CA ASN A 229 25.42 7.75 -11.41
C ASN A 229 26.27 7.06 -12.51
N GLY A 230 25.61 6.34 -13.42
CA GLY A 230 26.26 5.61 -14.52
C GLY A 230 26.84 4.23 -14.16
N ILE A 231 26.86 3.88 -12.87
CA ILE A 231 27.28 2.56 -12.39
C ILE A 231 26.06 1.65 -12.35
N ASN A 232 26.20 0.42 -12.88
CA ASN A 232 25.10 -0.55 -12.93
C ASN A 232 25.29 -1.63 -11.85
N TYR A 233 24.34 -1.72 -10.93
CA TYR A 233 24.35 -2.68 -9.83
C TYR A 233 23.38 -3.83 -10.14
N PRO A 234 23.77 -5.09 -9.91
CA PRO A 234 22.86 -6.22 -10.05
C PRO A 234 21.74 -6.10 -9.01
N ILE A 235 20.51 -6.44 -9.41
CA ILE A 235 19.42 -6.54 -8.45
C ILE A 235 19.61 -7.77 -7.56
N LEU A 236 19.14 -7.70 -6.32
CA LEU A 236 19.22 -8.84 -5.38
C LEU A 236 18.18 -9.94 -5.66
N ASP A 237 17.18 -9.63 -6.48
CA ASP A 237 16.04 -10.51 -6.66
C ASP A 237 16.32 -11.67 -7.63
N LEU A 238 16.49 -12.86 -7.07
CA LEU A 238 16.85 -14.07 -7.82
C LEU A 238 15.73 -14.60 -8.72
N ASP A 239 14.47 -14.18 -8.53
CA ASP A 239 13.35 -14.62 -9.39
C ASP A 239 13.33 -13.94 -10.77
N ILE A 240 14.17 -12.91 -10.96
CA ILE A 240 14.25 -12.08 -12.16
C ILE A 240 15.35 -12.61 -13.08
N ASP A 241 14.98 -13.65 -13.84
CA ASP A 241 15.85 -14.37 -14.78
C ASP A 241 15.68 -13.91 -16.25
N THR A 242 14.66 -13.11 -16.55
CA THR A 242 14.27 -12.77 -17.92
C THR A 242 14.03 -11.27 -18.10
N LYS A 243 14.29 -10.79 -19.32
CA LYS A 243 14.06 -9.38 -19.71
C LYS A 243 12.63 -8.93 -19.45
N SER A 244 11.64 -9.76 -19.76
CA SER A 244 10.22 -9.45 -19.57
C SER A 244 9.88 -9.29 -18.09
N LYS A 245 10.33 -10.20 -17.21
CA LYS A 245 10.13 -10.07 -15.76
C LYS A 245 10.80 -8.81 -15.23
N CYS A 246 12.05 -8.54 -15.61
CA CYS A 246 12.77 -7.34 -15.18
C CYS A 246 11.99 -6.05 -15.46
N LEU A 247 11.45 -5.92 -16.68
CA LEU A 247 10.76 -4.70 -17.11
C LEU A 247 9.35 -4.52 -16.54
N VAL A 248 8.71 -5.59 -16.05
CA VAL A 248 7.33 -5.55 -15.54
C VAL A 248 7.29 -5.60 -14.01
N MET A 249 8.35 -6.12 -13.37
CA MET A 249 8.36 -6.31 -11.92
C MET A 249 8.54 -5.03 -11.12
N ALA A 250 9.18 -4.02 -11.69
CA ALA A 250 9.24 -2.69 -11.11
C ALA A 250 8.49 -1.73 -12.00
N HIS A 251 7.77 -0.83 -11.38
CA HIS A 251 7.08 0.24 -12.08
C HIS A 251 6.87 1.40 -11.12
N ASP A 252 6.83 2.60 -11.67
CA ASP A 252 6.39 3.77 -10.92
C ASP A 252 4.88 3.68 -10.62
N TRP A 253 4.30 4.73 -10.07
CA TRP A 253 2.87 4.80 -9.75
C TRP A 253 1.98 4.46 -10.96
N GLN A 254 1.40 3.26 -10.93
CA GLN A 254 0.49 2.75 -11.95
C GLN A 254 -0.88 2.51 -11.35
N ALA A 255 -1.94 2.95 -12.04
CA ALA A 255 -3.30 2.68 -11.62
C ALA A 255 -3.61 1.17 -11.61
N ILE A 256 -4.17 0.69 -10.50
CA ILE A 256 -4.60 -0.71 -10.33
C ILE A 256 -6.13 -0.84 -10.19
N SER A 257 -6.82 0.28 -9.94
CA SER A 257 -8.29 0.34 -9.97
C SER A 257 -8.79 0.41 -11.41
N LEU A 258 -9.92 -0.23 -11.68
CA LEU A 258 -10.59 -0.19 -12.98
C LEU A 258 -11.30 1.14 -13.22
N ASP A 259 -11.49 1.50 -14.49
CA ASP A 259 -12.11 2.77 -14.90
C ASP A 259 -13.59 2.90 -14.51
N SER A 260 -14.28 1.78 -14.26
CA SER A 260 -15.68 1.70 -13.81
C SER A 260 -15.88 2.09 -12.34
N VAL A 261 -14.81 2.07 -11.54
CA VAL A 261 -14.85 2.25 -10.09
C VAL A 261 -14.23 3.60 -9.73
N ASN A 262 -15.00 4.46 -9.06
CA ASN A 262 -14.49 5.67 -8.45
C ASN A 262 -14.06 5.41 -7.00
N ILE A 263 -12.83 5.82 -6.64
CA ILE A 263 -12.28 5.68 -5.30
C ILE A 263 -12.58 6.94 -4.48
N GLN A 264 -13.65 6.92 -3.69
CA GLN A 264 -14.03 8.05 -2.83
C GLN A 264 -13.00 8.27 -1.72
N SER A 265 -12.56 7.19 -1.06
CA SER A 265 -11.53 7.26 -0.02
C SER A 265 -10.73 5.97 0.06
N LEU A 266 -9.45 6.08 0.36
CA LEU A 266 -8.58 4.97 0.73
C LEU A 266 -7.73 5.43 1.90
N ASN A 267 -7.80 4.69 3.00
CA ASN A 267 -7.12 5.01 4.24
C ASN A 267 -6.48 3.75 4.82
N PHE A 268 -5.28 3.91 5.37
CA PHE A 268 -4.53 2.84 6.01
C PHE A 268 -4.28 3.20 7.47
N LYS A 269 -4.66 2.31 8.39
CA LYS A 269 -4.32 2.42 9.80
C LYS A 269 -3.38 1.28 10.16
N ILE A 270 -2.14 1.62 10.48
CA ILE A 270 -1.10 0.67 10.85
C ILE A 270 -0.98 0.63 12.38
N THR A 271 -0.77 -0.56 12.94
CA THR A 271 -0.56 -0.77 14.37
C THR A 271 0.47 -1.89 14.57
N PRO A 272 1.53 -1.71 15.38
CA PRO A 272 1.83 -0.51 16.17
C PRO A 272 2.30 0.67 15.30
N LYS A 273 2.38 1.87 15.90
CA LYS A 273 2.93 3.06 15.20
C LYS A 273 4.46 3.15 15.25
N LYS A 274 5.04 2.38 16.15
CA LYS A 274 6.47 2.24 16.33
C LYS A 274 6.87 0.93 15.68
N ASP A 275 8.10 0.87 15.19
CA ASP A 275 8.65 -0.40 14.71
C ASP A 275 8.78 -1.36 15.91
N PRO A 276 8.09 -2.51 15.91
CA PRO A 276 8.14 -3.47 17.02
C PRO A 276 9.55 -3.99 17.30
N TYR A 277 10.41 -4.04 16.28
CA TYR A 277 11.78 -4.53 16.39
C TYR A 277 12.73 -3.48 16.98
N LEU A 278 12.43 -2.19 16.79
CA LEU A 278 13.22 -1.10 17.37
C LEU A 278 12.73 -0.70 18.76
N ALA A 279 11.42 -0.61 18.93
CA ALA A 279 10.78 -0.21 20.17
C ALA A 279 10.63 -1.39 21.16
N PHE A 280 11.70 -2.18 21.33
CA PHE A 280 11.70 -3.41 22.12
C PHE A 280 11.40 -3.22 23.62
N ARG A 281 11.56 -2.00 24.14
CA ARG A 281 11.26 -1.66 25.54
C ARG A 281 9.85 -1.09 25.75
N ASP A 282 9.10 -0.87 24.67
CA ASP A 282 7.73 -0.36 24.74
C ASP A 282 6.74 -1.50 24.50
N ASP A 283 6.10 -1.99 25.56
CA ASP A 283 5.13 -3.09 25.50
C ASP A 283 4.00 -2.84 24.49
N SER A 284 3.61 -1.58 24.27
CA SER A 284 2.57 -1.24 23.29
C SER A 284 3.03 -1.42 21.83
N ALA A 285 4.35 -1.42 21.61
CA ALA A 285 4.97 -1.72 20.33
C ALA A 285 5.28 -3.21 20.16
N GLN A 286 5.30 -4.02 21.23
CA GLN A 286 5.58 -5.46 21.19
C GLN A 286 4.37 -6.29 20.69
N GLN A 287 3.90 -5.98 19.48
CA GLN A 287 2.81 -6.68 18.82
C GLN A 287 3.09 -6.84 17.32
N HIS A 288 2.54 -7.89 16.71
CA HIS A 288 2.66 -8.09 15.26
C HIS A 288 2.05 -6.91 14.49
N PRO A 289 2.77 -6.36 13.48
CA PRO A 289 2.23 -5.32 12.62
C PRO A 289 0.94 -5.74 11.92
N LYS A 290 -0.08 -4.89 12.03
CA LYS A 290 -1.38 -5.02 11.40
C LYS A 290 -1.68 -3.76 10.60
N VAL A 291 -2.31 -3.95 9.44
CA VAL A 291 -2.79 -2.88 8.57
C VAL A 291 -4.30 -3.00 8.45
N THR A 292 -5.02 -1.99 8.89
CA THR A 292 -6.45 -1.85 8.64
C THR A 292 -6.63 -1.00 7.39
N ILE A 293 -7.24 -1.59 6.36
CA ILE A 293 -7.52 -0.96 5.08
C ILE A 293 -8.98 -0.54 5.08
N GLN A 294 -9.24 0.74 4.84
CA GLN A 294 -10.58 1.31 4.71
C GLN A 294 -10.72 1.86 3.30
N LEU A 295 -11.64 1.27 2.53
CA LEU A 295 -11.87 1.58 1.12
C LEU A 295 -13.34 1.98 0.93
N SER A 296 -13.56 3.17 0.39
CA SER A 296 -14.88 3.63 -0.06
C SER A 296 -14.88 3.78 -1.57
N THR A 297 -15.80 3.08 -2.24
CA THR A 297 -15.96 3.15 -3.68
C THR A 297 -17.37 3.55 -4.08
N ALA A 298 -17.49 4.17 -5.24
CA ALA A 298 -18.74 4.49 -5.92
C ALA A 298 -18.63 4.10 -7.40
N ILE A 299 -19.76 3.88 -8.06
CA ILE A 299 -19.75 3.68 -9.51
C ILE A 299 -19.34 4.98 -10.22
N LYS A 300 -18.47 4.89 -11.24
CA LYS A 300 -18.13 6.04 -12.08
C LYS A 300 -19.28 6.33 -13.04
N ASN A 301 -19.70 7.60 -13.13
CA ASN A 301 -20.76 8.08 -14.02
C ASN A 301 -22.09 7.31 -13.90
N PRO A 302 -22.77 7.35 -12.73
CA PRO A 302 -24.01 6.61 -12.48
C PRO A 302 -25.10 6.83 -13.53
N GLU A 303 -25.21 8.05 -14.07
CA GLU A 303 -26.21 8.45 -15.06
C GLU A 303 -26.12 7.65 -16.36
N LYS A 304 -24.91 7.28 -16.79
CA LYS A 304 -24.68 6.42 -17.97
C LYS A 304 -25.37 5.06 -17.84
N TYR A 305 -25.57 4.63 -16.61
CA TYR A 305 -26.20 3.36 -16.25
C TYR A 305 -27.63 3.55 -15.72
N SER A 306 -28.18 4.75 -15.93
CA SER A 306 -29.50 5.16 -15.47
C SER A 306 -29.66 5.12 -13.96
N PHE A 307 -28.59 5.24 -13.17
CA PHE A 307 -28.74 5.50 -11.74
C PHE A 307 -28.93 7.00 -11.51
N GLU A 308 -29.80 7.36 -10.57
CA GLU A 308 -29.79 8.71 -10.01
C GLU A 308 -28.53 8.88 -9.17
N VAL A 309 -27.93 10.08 -9.18
CA VAL A 309 -26.64 10.34 -8.52
C VAL A 309 -26.69 9.98 -7.03
N ASP A 310 -27.78 10.34 -6.35
CA ASP A 310 -27.97 10.06 -4.92
C ASP A 310 -28.29 8.60 -4.59
N ASN A 311 -28.76 7.84 -5.59
CA ASN A 311 -29.12 6.42 -5.46
C ASN A 311 -28.09 5.49 -6.13
N ALA A 312 -26.93 6.02 -6.50
CA ALA A 312 -25.85 5.26 -7.08
C ALA A 312 -25.31 4.23 -6.07
N PRO A 313 -24.87 3.04 -6.50
CA PRO A 313 -24.26 2.08 -5.59
C PRO A 313 -22.97 2.63 -4.96
N HIS A 314 -22.94 2.65 -3.63
CA HIS A 314 -21.77 2.94 -2.80
C HIS A 314 -21.35 1.70 -2.02
N LEU A 315 -20.06 1.50 -1.84
CA LEU A 315 -19.53 0.39 -1.07
C LEU A 315 -18.44 0.87 -0.12
N HIS A 316 -18.64 0.59 1.17
CA HIS A 316 -17.64 0.78 2.21
C HIS A 316 -17.11 -0.58 2.63
N LEU A 317 -15.82 -0.81 2.40
CA LEU A 317 -15.13 -2.02 2.79
C LEU A 317 -14.07 -1.68 3.84
N GLN A 318 -14.02 -2.47 4.91
CA GLN A 318 -12.98 -2.40 5.91
C GLN A 318 -12.48 -3.80 6.21
N THR A 319 -11.16 -3.94 6.29
CA THR A 319 -10.51 -5.20 6.66
C THR A 319 -9.25 -4.92 7.45
N THR A 320 -8.86 -5.83 8.34
CA THR A 320 -7.59 -5.75 9.08
C THR A 320 -6.76 -6.98 8.73
N VAL A 321 -5.54 -6.72 8.30
CA VAL A 321 -4.61 -7.73 7.80
C VAL A 321 -3.36 -7.72 8.68
N SER A 322 -2.92 -8.89 9.12
CA SER A 322 -1.58 -9.08 9.68
C SER A 322 -0.67 -9.65 8.60
N SER A 323 0.60 -9.28 8.60
CA SER A 323 1.58 -9.99 7.78
C SER A 323 1.62 -11.47 8.19
N ARG A 324 1.77 -12.37 7.21
CA ARG A 324 1.99 -13.81 7.44
C ARG A 324 3.46 -14.14 7.70
N VAL A 325 4.35 -13.17 7.50
CA VAL A 325 5.77 -13.33 7.72
C VAL A 325 6.01 -13.23 9.23
N TYR A 326 6.25 -14.38 9.85
CA TYR A 326 6.64 -14.51 11.24
C TYR A 326 8.16 -14.55 11.33
N GLY A 327 8.75 -13.73 12.20
CA GLY A 327 10.20 -13.62 12.36
C GLY A 327 10.70 -12.24 11.97
N ASN A 328 11.90 -11.91 12.45
CA ASN A 328 12.51 -10.64 12.15
C ASN A 328 13.04 -10.67 10.71
N SER A 329 12.39 -9.96 9.79
CA SER A 329 12.81 -9.87 8.39
C SER A 329 14.18 -9.19 8.20
N ARG A 330 14.81 -8.74 9.28
CA ARG A 330 16.17 -8.18 9.27
C ARG A 330 17.24 -9.20 9.69
N GLU A 331 16.86 -10.38 10.19
CA GLU A 331 17.85 -11.45 10.43
C GLU A 331 18.27 -12.01 9.07
N THR A 332 19.48 -11.69 8.64
CA THR A 332 20.12 -12.40 7.54
C THR A 332 20.35 -13.84 7.98
N ASN A 333 19.92 -14.81 7.16
CA ASN A 333 20.24 -16.22 7.40
C ASN A 333 21.76 -16.38 7.26
N SER A 334 22.48 -16.26 8.38
CA SER A 334 23.93 -16.43 8.49
C SER A 334 24.35 -17.89 8.29
#